data_AF-A0AAF0DKY8-F1
#
_entry.id   AF-A0AAF0DKY8-F1
#
_cell.length_a   1.000
_cell.length_b   1.000
_cell.length_c   1.000
_cell.angle_alpha   90.00
_cell.angle_beta   90.00
_cell.angle_gamma   90.00
#
_symmetry.space_group_name_H-M   'P 1'
#
loop_
_entity.id
_entity.type
_entity.pdbx_description
1 polymer ?
#
loop_
_entity_poly.entity_id
_entity_poly.type
_entity_poly.pdbx_seq_one_letter_code
_entity_poly.pdbx_strand_id
1 'polypeptide(L)'
;MEQTESVCPYVVGNDIIFELIKSPSKHQAVKGTIVTVFQLFTLLCALKLFDQHFATQLRKDEKVQSWTFDIEQKYMLMMVASEFIRRLHTNDSLAEEEEDTWNAAEDEAYLDDYMQRLYETETAVYQRLKNVQGRDVPLFHGCVVVMPGSSLPSMLVSKHVDCPEILLQYIEGFHITDLTVHAPKQMWPGICEEAIHIVNNINDDVKTRNFIVHKERSPSF
;
A
#
# COMPACT_ATOMS: atom_id res chain seq x y z
N MET A 1 14.55 -37.28 15.56
CA MET A 1 14.06 -35.89 15.63
C MET A 1 13.55 -35.59 14.24
N GLU A 2 12.25 -35.84 14.00
CA GLU A 2 11.64 -35.68 12.68
C GLU A 2 11.53 -34.19 12.38
N GLN A 3 12.20 -33.75 11.31
CA GLN A 3 12.01 -32.43 10.72
C GLN A 3 10.60 -32.43 10.11
N THR A 4 9.65 -31.77 10.75
CA THR A 4 8.40 -31.39 10.10
C THR A 4 8.76 -30.34 9.04
N GLU A 5 8.91 -30.79 7.80
CA GLU A 5 8.93 -29.90 6.64
C GLU A 5 7.72 -28.98 6.73
N SER A 6 7.97 -27.68 6.70
CA SER A 6 6.93 -26.65 6.63
C SER A 6 6.22 -26.82 5.29
N VAL A 7 5.15 -27.61 5.29
CA VAL A 7 4.28 -27.77 4.13
C VAL A 7 3.61 -26.42 3.90
N CYS A 8 3.82 -25.85 2.72
CA CYS A 8 3.17 -24.62 2.30
C CYS A 8 1.65 -24.72 2.56
N PRO A 9 1.05 -23.80 3.33
CA PRO A 9 -0.38 -23.89 3.66
C PRO A 9 -1.26 -23.62 2.43
N TYR A 10 -0.70 -23.05 1.36
CA TYR A 10 -1.41 -22.66 0.14
C TYR A 10 -1.52 -23.78 -0.90
N VAL A 11 -1.97 -24.97 -0.49
CA VAL A 11 -2.18 -26.14 -1.37
C VAL A 11 -3.66 -26.44 -1.48
N VAL A 12 -4.13 -26.81 -2.69
CA VAL A 12 -5.53 -27.22 -2.92
C VAL A 12 -5.94 -28.29 -1.90
N GLY A 13 -7.06 -28.06 -1.22
CA GLY A 13 -7.60 -28.91 -0.17
C GLY A 13 -7.25 -28.48 1.26
N ASN A 14 -6.28 -27.57 1.44
CA ASN A 14 -5.98 -27.04 2.77
C ASN A 14 -7.06 -26.06 3.23
N ASP A 15 -7.27 -26.02 4.54
CA ASP A 15 -8.11 -25.01 5.19
C ASP A 15 -7.25 -23.83 5.64
N ILE A 16 -7.69 -22.61 5.33
CA ILE A 16 -7.11 -21.36 5.82
C ILE A 16 -8.16 -20.64 6.68
N ILE A 17 -7.71 -20.06 7.79
CA ILE A 17 -8.54 -19.23 8.67
C ILE A 17 -8.19 -17.77 8.40
N PHE A 18 -9.19 -16.97 8.06
CA PHE A 18 -9.06 -15.52 7.89
C PHE A 18 -9.81 -14.81 9.01
N GLU A 19 -9.27 -13.71 9.53
CA GLU A 19 -10.02 -12.83 10.42
C GLU A 19 -10.54 -11.62 9.63
N LEU A 20 -11.86 -11.55 9.48
CA LEU A 20 -12.55 -10.39 8.93
C LEU A 20 -12.82 -9.38 10.03
N ILE A 21 -12.10 -8.25 9.99
CA ILE A 21 -12.31 -7.13 10.90
C ILE A 21 -13.31 -6.17 10.27
N LYS A 22 -14.57 -6.22 10.73
CA LYS A 22 -15.64 -5.30 10.26
C LYS A 22 -15.74 -4.04 11.12
N SER A 23 -15.23 -4.09 12.35
CA SER A 23 -15.10 -2.97 13.30
C SER A 23 -14.11 -3.36 14.41
N PRO A 24 -13.55 -2.40 15.19
CA PRO A 24 -12.53 -2.68 16.21
C PRO A 24 -12.91 -3.76 17.23
N SER A 25 -14.20 -3.92 17.49
CA SER A 25 -14.79 -4.88 18.44
C SER A 25 -15.46 -6.09 17.80
N LYS A 26 -15.43 -6.23 16.46
CA LYS A 26 -16.02 -7.37 15.76
C LYS A 26 -15.02 -7.99 14.79
N HIS A 27 -14.40 -9.04 15.28
CA HIS A 27 -13.56 -9.96 14.54
C HIS A 27 -14.41 -11.18 14.20
N GLN A 28 -14.42 -11.58 12.93
CA GLN A 28 -15.09 -12.78 12.50
C GLN A 28 -14.07 -13.70 11.84
N ALA A 29 -13.73 -14.80 12.51
CA ALA A 29 -12.97 -15.86 11.89
C ALA A 29 -13.83 -16.54 10.83
N VAL A 30 -13.33 -16.60 9.60
CA VAL A 30 -13.96 -17.28 8.46
C VAL A 30 -13.01 -18.37 8.00
N LYS A 31 -13.52 -19.60 7.98
CA LYS A 31 -12.80 -20.76 7.46
C LYS A 31 -13.02 -20.84 5.94
N GLY A 32 -11.95 -20.81 5.18
CA GLY A 32 -11.97 -21.01 3.72
C GLY A 32 -11.16 -22.25 3.35
N THR A 33 -11.71 -23.10 2.49
CA THR A 33 -10.98 -24.23 1.92
C THR A 33 -10.42 -23.82 0.56
N ILE A 34 -9.15 -24.13 0.29
CA ILE A 34 -8.51 -23.83 -0.99
C ILE A 34 -9.05 -24.79 -2.04
N VAL A 35 -10.03 -24.34 -2.82
CA VAL A 35 -10.66 -25.17 -3.88
C VAL A 35 -9.78 -25.27 -5.13
N THR A 36 -8.89 -24.30 -5.37
CA THR A 36 -7.94 -24.30 -6.48
C THR A 36 -6.77 -23.35 -6.17
N VAL A 37 -5.56 -23.72 -6.59
CA VAL A 37 -4.36 -22.86 -6.58
C VAL A 37 -4.07 -22.54 -8.03
N PHE A 38 -4.39 -21.31 -8.44
CA PHE A 38 -4.28 -20.87 -9.83
C PHE A 38 -2.85 -20.47 -10.19
N GLN A 39 -2.37 -20.85 -11.38
CA GLN A 39 -1.49 -19.98 -12.14
C GLN A 39 -2.31 -18.75 -12.54
N LEU A 40 -2.02 -17.58 -11.96
CA LEU A 40 -2.29 -16.24 -12.50
C LEU A 40 -3.65 -15.98 -13.17
N PHE A 41 -4.78 -16.36 -12.56
CA PHE A 41 -6.09 -15.79 -12.95
C PHE A 41 -7.15 -15.98 -11.86
N THR A 42 -7.11 -15.12 -10.83
CA THR A 42 -8.29 -14.65 -10.06
C THR A 42 -7.83 -13.74 -8.91
N LEU A 43 -7.27 -12.56 -9.17
CA LEU A 43 -7.27 -11.50 -8.15
C LEU A 43 -7.59 -10.16 -8.83
N LEU A 44 -8.81 -9.70 -8.62
CA LEU A 44 -9.36 -8.41 -9.05
C LEU A 44 -8.81 -7.22 -8.22
N CYS A 45 -7.71 -7.42 -7.50
CA CYS A 45 -7.23 -6.48 -6.49
C CYS A 45 -5.72 -6.24 -6.58
N ALA A 46 -5.31 -5.00 -6.34
CA ALA A 46 -3.92 -4.59 -6.17
C ALA A 46 -3.65 -4.32 -4.68
N LEU A 47 -2.60 -4.92 -4.14
CA LEU A 47 -2.12 -4.64 -2.79
C LEU A 47 -1.08 -3.52 -2.86
N LYS A 48 -1.29 -2.43 -2.13
CA LYS A 48 -0.34 -1.32 -2.01
C LYS A 48 0.23 -1.33 -0.59
N LEU A 49 1.55 -1.45 -0.51
CA LEU A 49 2.32 -1.44 0.74
C LEU A 49 2.94 -0.06 0.95
N PHE A 50 2.93 0.41 2.19
CA PHE A 50 3.56 1.66 2.62
C PHE A 50 4.83 1.35 3.41
N ASP A 51 5.78 0.71 2.72
CA ASP A 51 7.02 0.21 3.30
C ASP A 51 8.17 1.20 3.02
N GLN A 52 8.79 1.71 4.09
CA GLN A 52 9.89 2.66 4.02
C GLN A 52 11.19 2.04 3.47
N HIS A 53 11.40 0.74 3.62
CA HIS A 53 12.59 0.04 3.13
C HIS A 53 12.62 0.01 1.60
N PHE A 54 11.46 -0.12 0.96
CA PHE A 54 11.31 -0.16 -0.50
C PHE A 54 10.94 1.20 -1.15
N ALA A 55 10.90 2.27 -0.36
CA ALA A 55 10.55 3.64 -0.75
C ALA A 55 11.60 4.35 -1.62
N THR A 56 12.05 3.72 -2.70
CA THR A 56 13.22 4.17 -3.50
C THR A 56 13.15 5.61 -3.99
N GLN A 57 11.99 6.07 -4.46
CA GLN A 57 11.82 7.45 -4.91
C GLN A 57 11.86 8.44 -3.74
N LEU A 58 11.16 8.14 -2.64
CA LEU A 58 11.16 8.98 -1.43
C LEU A 58 12.58 9.11 -0.86
N ARG A 59 13.30 8.00 -0.72
CA ARG A 59 14.70 8.01 -0.25
C ARG A 59 15.59 8.90 -1.11
N LYS A 60 15.38 8.89 -2.43
CA LYS A 60 16.14 9.74 -3.35
C LYS A 60 15.80 11.22 -3.17
N ASP A 61 14.52 11.54 -3.00
CA ASP A 61 14.04 12.92 -2.87
C ASP A 61 14.50 13.53 -1.53
N GLU A 62 14.43 12.75 -0.44
CA GLU A 62 14.89 13.12 0.91
C GLU A 62 16.40 12.89 1.13
N LYS A 63 17.15 12.50 0.09
CA LYS A 63 18.59 12.20 0.12
C LYS A 63 19.03 11.17 1.18
N VAL A 64 18.11 10.33 1.65
CA VAL A 64 18.39 9.27 2.62
C VAL A 64 19.13 8.12 1.94
N GLN A 65 20.10 7.56 2.66
CA GLN A 65 20.87 6.42 2.16
C GLN A 65 20.00 5.16 1.95
N SER A 66 20.53 4.21 1.19
CA SER A 66 19.84 2.92 1.02
C SER A 66 19.76 2.17 2.34
N TRP A 67 18.65 1.48 2.55
CA TRP A 67 18.45 0.67 3.74
C TRP A 67 19.53 -0.41 3.87
N THR A 68 19.98 -0.65 5.11
CA THR A 68 20.87 -1.76 5.45
C THR A 68 20.47 -2.35 6.80
N PHE A 69 20.84 -3.61 7.03
CA PHE A 69 20.56 -4.31 8.29
C PHE A 69 21.17 -3.61 9.52
N ASP A 70 22.31 -2.94 9.37
CA ASP A 70 22.94 -2.20 10.46
C ASP A 70 22.16 -0.93 10.82
N ILE A 71 21.54 -0.29 9.84
CA ILE A 71 20.64 0.85 10.05
C ILE A 71 19.39 0.37 10.76
N GLU A 72 18.80 -0.75 10.31
CA GLU A 72 17.61 -1.35 10.92
C GLU A 72 17.80 -1.62 12.42
N GLN A 73 18.94 -2.21 12.81
CA GLN A 73 19.24 -2.46 14.22
C GLN A 73 19.31 -1.17 15.05
N LYS A 74 19.91 -0.10 14.50
CA LYS A 74 20.01 1.19 15.18
C LYS A 74 18.66 1.89 15.29
N TYR A 75 17.86 1.85 14.23
CA TYR A 75 16.48 2.34 14.20
C TYR A 75 15.62 1.63 15.25
N MET A 76 15.64 0.29 15.29
CA MET A 76 14.91 -0.49 16.29
C MET A 76 15.29 -0.10 17.73
N LEU A 77 16.58 0.10 18.01
CA LEU A 77 17.03 0.54 19.34
C LEU A 77 16.55 1.95 19.69
N MET A 78 16.44 2.84 18.71
CA MET A 78 15.99 4.23 18.89
C MET A 78 14.48 4.33 19.11
N MET A 79 13.67 3.55 18.38
CA MET A 79 12.21 3.59 18.46
C MET A 79 11.65 3.28 19.84
N VAL A 80 12.33 2.40 20.59
CA VAL A 80 11.98 2.06 21.97
C VAL A 80 12.17 3.25 22.94
N ALA A 81 12.87 4.31 22.53
CA ALA A 81 13.26 5.44 23.38
C ALA A 81 12.60 6.80 23.02
N SER A 82 11.61 6.85 22.10
CA SER A 82 11.43 7.98 21.17
C SER A 82 10.82 9.30 21.69
N GLU A 83 11.68 10.24 22.08
CA GLU A 83 11.41 11.69 22.09
C GLU A 83 11.42 12.30 20.66
N PHE A 84 12.14 11.67 19.73
CA PHE A 84 12.30 12.13 18.34
C PHE A 84 10.99 12.11 17.53
N ILE A 85 10.22 11.00 17.56
CA ILE A 85 8.91 10.92 16.89
C ILE A 85 7.94 11.97 17.44
N ARG A 86 7.95 12.19 18.77
CA ARG A 86 7.15 13.24 19.39
C ARG A 86 7.51 14.62 18.84
N ARG A 87 8.80 14.90 18.64
CA ARG A 87 9.27 16.14 18.00
C ARG A 87 8.74 16.23 16.58
N LEU A 88 8.88 15.19 15.75
CA LEU A 88 8.37 15.15 14.37
C LEU A 88 6.88 15.52 14.28
N HIS A 89 6.04 14.98 15.17
CA HIS A 89 4.60 15.30 15.18
C HIS A 89 4.25 16.70 15.70
N THR A 90 5.18 17.40 16.36
CA THR A 90 4.92 18.70 16.98
C THR A 90 5.55 19.88 16.25
N ASN A 91 6.51 19.63 15.37
CA ASN A 91 7.16 20.66 14.59
C ASN A 91 7.28 20.23 13.12
N ASP A 92 6.33 20.72 12.31
CA ASP A 92 6.21 20.42 10.88
C ASP A 92 7.42 20.89 10.05
N SER A 93 8.23 21.84 10.56
CA SER A 93 9.44 22.32 9.88
C SER A 93 10.73 21.60 10.28
N LEU A 94 10.68 20.59 11.16
CA LEU A 94 11.89 19.86 11.60
C LEU A 94 12.68 19.26 10.45
N ALA A 95 11.99 18.71 9.45
CA ALA A 95 12.64 18.14 8.28
C ALA A 95 13.40 19.22 7.50
N GLU A 96 12.85 20.43 7.37
CA GLU A 96 13.48 21.54 6.64
C GLU A 96 14.61 22.21 7.44
N GLU A 97 14.52 22.19 8.77
CA GLU A 97 15.47 22.84 9.68
C GLU A 97 16.68 21.97 10.05
N GLU A 98 16.50 20.65 10.10
CA GLU A 98 17.48 19.71 10.65
C GLU A 98 17.87 18.57 9.67
N GLU A 99 17.41 18.56 8.40
CA GLU A 99 17.63 17.50 7.38
C GLU A 99 19.08 16.98 7.37
N ASP A 100 20.07 17.89 7.38
CA ASP A 100 21.49 17.56 7.24
C ASP A 100 22.15 17.06 8.55
N THR A 101 21.41 17.02 9.67
CA THR A 101 21.96 16.71 11.00
C THR A 101 21.56 15.33 11.53
N TRP A 102 20.61 14.69 10.88
CA TRP A 102 20.07 13.42 11.33
C TRP A 102 21.05 12.28 11.10
N ASN A 103 21.03 11.33 12.04
CA ASN A 103 21.73 10.08 11.87
C ASN A 103 20.85 9.07 11.13
N ALA A 104 21.46 8.00 10.62
CA ALA A 104 20.74 7.00 9.83
C ALA A 104 19.48 6.40 10.49
N ALA A 105 19.43 6.31 11.83
CA ALA A 105 18.26 5.81 12.53
C ALA A 105 17.14 6.87 12.64
N GLU A 106 17.50 8.15 12.72
CA GLU A 106 16.56 9.27 12.65
C GLU A 106 15.96 9.41 11.25
N ASP A 107 16.77 9.24 10.21
CA ASP A 107 16.30 9.18 8.82
C ASP A 107 15.25 8.08 8.61
N GLU A 108 15.51 6.85 9.09
CA GLU A 108 14.53 5.77 8.96
C GLU A 108 13.24 6.03 9.75
N ALA A 109 13.35 6.63 10.93
CA ALA A 109 12.19 7.00 11.73
C ALA A 109 11.35 8.09 11.07
N TYR A 110 11.99 9.03 10.39
CA TYR A 110 11.28 10.01 9.58
C TYR A 110 10.59 9.37 8.38
N LEU A 111 11.25 8.46 7.65
CA LEU A 111 10.65 7.76 6.51
C LEU A 111 9.46 6.88 6.93
N ASP A 112 9.57 6.19 8.07
CA ASP A 112 8.50 5.39 8.66
C ASP A 112 7.28 6.25 9.03
N ASP A 113 7.50 7.37 9.74
CA ASP A 113 6.45 8.36 10.03
C ASP A 113 5.81 8.93 8.75
N TYR A 114 6.64 9.26 7.75
CA TYR A 114 6.16 9.76 6.46
C TYR A 114 5.27 8.74 5.75
N MET A 115 5.67 7.46 5.74
CA MET A 115 4.85 6.38 5.17
C MET A 115 3.52 6.21 5.88
N GLN A 116 3.53 6.30 7.22
CA GLN A 116 2.31 6.26 8.02
C GLN A 116 1.37 7.43 7.66
N ARG A 117 1.90 8.65 7.51
CA ARG A 117 1.12 9.82 7.07
C ARG A 117 0.54 9.66 5.67
N LEU A 118 1.30 9.09 4.73
CA LEU A 118 0.81 8.78 3.38
C LEU A 118 -0.34 7.78 3.43
N TYR A 119 -0.19 6.70 4.21
CA TYR A 119 -1.22 5.69 4.40
C TYR A 119 -2.50 6.29 5.00
N GLU A 120 -2.40 7.08 6.06
CA GLU A 120 -3.54 7.73 6.71
C GLU A 120 -4.24 8.71 5.78
N THR A 121 -3.46 9.52 5.05
CA THR A 121 -3.99 10.47 4.08
C THR A 121 -4.75 9.75 2.96
N GLU A 122 -4.15 8.72 2.38
CA GLU A 122 -4.74 7.97 1.27
C GLU A 122 -6.01 7.23 1.69
N THR A 123 -6.00 6.57 2.85
CA THR A 123 -7.20 5.91 3.40
C THR A 123 -8.31 6.93 3.69
N ALA A 124 -7.99 8.11 4.22
CA ALA A 124 -8.95 9.18 4.44
C ALA A 124 -9.51 9.76 3.13
N VAL A 125 -8.68 9.86 2.07
CA VAL A 125 -9.14 10.25 0.72
C VAL A 125 -10.14 9.24 0.17
N TYR A 126 -9.81 7.94 0.23
CA TYR A 126 -10.76 6.90 -0.21
C TYR A 126 -12.07 6.95 0.57
N GLN A 127 -12.02 7.17 1.89
CA GLN A 127 -13.24 7.32 2.69
C GLN A 127 -14.10 8.52 2.27
N ARG A 128 -13.49 9.63 1.85
CA ARG A 128 -14.18 10.82 1.34
C ARG A 128 -14.77 10.61 -0.05
N LEU A 129 -14.08 9.86 -0.92
CA LEU A 129 -14.47 9.63 -2.32
C LEU A 129 -15.41 8.43 -2.53
N LYS A 130 -16.05 7.90 -1.47
CA LYS A 130 -16.89 6.70 -1.53
C LYS A 130 -17.94 6.69 -2.65
N ASN A 131 -18.50 7.84 -3.00
CA ASN A 131 -19.54 7.99 -4.02
C ASN A 131 -19.04 7.85 -5.46
N VAL A 132 -17.72 7.97 -5.69
CA VAL A 132 -17.10 7.91 -7.02
C VAL A 132 -16.17 6.70 -7.20
N GLN A 133 -16.00 5.89 -6.14
CA GLN A 133 -15.22 4.64 -6.20
C GLN A 133 -15.84 3.62 -7.15
N GLY A 134 -14.99 2.90 -7.89
CA GLY A 134 -15.36 1.93 -8.93
C GLY A 134 -15.84 2.55 -10.24
N ARG A 135 -15.88 3.88 -10.32
CA ARG A 135 -16.20 4.63 -11.53
C ARG A 135 -15.03 5.54 -11.92
N ASP A 136 -14.76 6.55 -11.09
CA ASP A 136 -13.76 7.59 -11.38
C ASP A 136 -12.44 7.31 -10.66
N VAL A 137 -12.49 6.57 -9.53
CA VAL A 137 -11.31 6.10 -8.78
C VAL A 137 -11.44 4.61 -8.48
N PRO A 138 -10.33 3.88 -8.26
CA PRO A 138 -10.38 2.46 -7.90
C PRO A 138 -11.26 2.20 -6.66
N LEU A 139 -11.92 1.03 -6.60
CA LEU A 139 -12.59 0.61 -5.35
C LEU A 139 -11.56 0.40 -4.25
N PHE A 140 -11.86 0.93 -3.06
CA PHE A 140 -11.13 0.63 -1.84
C PHE A 140 -11.79 -0.55 -1.13
N HIS A 141 -11.11 -1.70 -1.10
CA HIS A 141 -11.62 -2.91 -0.46
C HIS A 141 -11.38 -2.91 1.06
N GLY A 142 -10.32 -2.27 1.53
CA GLY A 142 -10.01 -2.16 2.95
C GLY A 142 -8.52 -2.10 3.23
N CYS A 143 -8.18 -2.01 4.52
CA CYS A 143 -6.83 -2.15 5.02
C CYS A 143 -6.51 -3.63 5.28
N VAL A 144 -5.25 -4.02 5.10
CA VAL A 144 -4.75 -5.37 5.38
C VAL A 144 -3.76 -5.29 6.55
N VAL A 145 -3.79 -6.30 7.42
CA VAL A 145 -2.84 -6.45 8.52
C VAL A 145 -2.20 -7.83 8.38
N VAL A 146 -0.88 -7.87 8.21
CA VAL A 146 -0.12 -9.12 8.14
C VAL A 146 0.29 -9.49 9.56
N MET A 147 -0.36 -10.50 10.14
CA MET A 147 0.04 -11.02 11.45
C MET A 147 1.39 -11.75 11.35
N PRO A 148 2.44 -11.34 12.09
CA PRO A 148 3.67 -12.10 12.13
C PRO A 148 3.45 -13.48 12.77
N GLY A 149 3.97 -14.53 12.14
CA GLY A 149 3.89 -15.90 12.63
C GLY A 149 4.42 -16.03 14.07
N SER A 150 3.73 -16.84 14.88
CA SER A 150 3.73 -16.91 16.35
C SER A 150 5.05 -17.31 17.07
N SER A 151 6.22 -16.85 16.65
CA SER A 151 7.51 -17.33 17.19
C SER A 151 8.50 -16.27 17.71
N LEU A 152 8.13 -14.99 17.84
CA LEU A 152 8.97 -14.00 18.55
C LEU A 152 8.27 -13.39 19.78
N PRO A 153 9.03 -12.99 20.84
CA PRO A 153 8.47 -12.34 22.01
C PRO A 153 7.76 -11.01 21.68
N SER A 154 6.44 -11.14 21.53
CA SER A 154 5.34 -10.24 21.88
C SER A 154 5.69 -8.85 22.45
N MET A 155 5.20 -7.82 21.75
CA MET A 155 4.95 -6.40 22.11
C MET A 155 5.87 -5.31 21.53
N LEU A 156 7.18 -5.50 21.39
CA LEU A 156 8.05 -4.46 20.80
C LEU A 156 8.24 -4.65 19.28
N VAL A 157 8.15 -5.88 18.80
CA VAL A 157 8.31 -6.25 17.39
C VAL A 157 7.05 -5.98 16.58
N SER A 158 5.85 -6.01 17.18
CA SER A 158 4.60 -5.94 16.42
C SER A 158 4.43 -4.61 15.68
N LYS A 159 4.67 -3.46 16.33
CA LYS A 159 4.54 -2.15 15.69
C LYS A 159 5.52 -1.89 14.53
N HIS A 160 6.64 -2.63 14.47
CA HIS A 160 7.69 -2.43 13.47
C HIS A 160 7.65 -3.50 12.36
N VAL A 161 6.75 -4.47 12.46
CA VAL A 161 6.47 -5.47 11.43
C VAL A 161 5.11 -5.20 10.76
N ASP A 162 4.32 -4.28 11.33
CA ASP A 162 3.04 -3.84 10.79
C ASP A 162 3.28 -2.81 9.66
N CYS A 163 3.74 -3.27 8.49
CA CYS A 163 3.71 -2.45 7.28
C CYS A 163 2.24 -2.14 6.96
N PRO A 164 1.82 -0.86 6.89
CA PRO A 164 0.46 -0.53 6.51
C PRO A 164 0.20 -0.96 5.06
N GLU A 165 -0.97 -1.54 4.83
CA GLU A 165 -1.35 -2.06 3.53
C GLU A 165 -2.80 -1.69 3.21
N ILE A 166 -3.05 -1.36 1.94
CA ILE A 166 -4.41 -1.18 1.42
C ILE A 166 -4.65 -2.09 0.22
N LEU A 167 -5.86 -2.63 0.15
CA LEU A 167 -6.33 -3.43 -0.96
C LEU A 167 -7.25 -2.59 -1.85
N LEU A 168 -6.84 -2.42 -3.10
CA LEU A 168 -7.55 -1.63 -4.11
C LEU A 168 -8.05 -2.53 -5.24
N GLN A 169 -9.02 -2.06 -6.01
CA GLN A 169 -9.39 -2.67 -7.28
C GLN A 169 -8.20 -2.69 -8.23
N TYR A 170 -7.92 -3.85 -8.81
CA TYR A 170 -7.02 -3.97 -9.94
C TYR A 170 -7.76 -3.53 -11.21
N ILE A 171 -7.17 -2.56 -11.91
CA ILE A 171 -7.69 -2.04 -13.18
C ILE A 171 -6.83 -2.61 -14.30
N GLU A 172 -7.41 -3.53 -15.08
CA GLU A 172 -6.76 -4.00 -16.31
C GLU A 172 -6.90 -2.94 -17.41
N GLY A 173 -5.77 -2.37 -17.82
CA GLY A 173 -5.76 -1.25 -18.74
C GLY A 173 -4.38 -0.85 -19.22
N PHE A 174 -4.28 0.38 -19.71
CA PHE A 174 -3.02 1.04 -20.04
C PHE A 174 -3.05 2.50 -19.55
N HIS A 175 -1.89 3.09 -19.31
CA HIS A 175 -1.82 4.49 -18.86
C HIS A 175 -2.26 5.43 -19.98
N ILE A 176 -2.95 6.53 -19.66
CA ILE A 176 -3.37 7.50 -20.69
C ILE A 176 -2.18 8.11 -21.46
N THR A 177 -0.97 8.12 -20.87
CA THR A 177 0.26 8.53 -21.55
C THR A 177 0.54 7.68 -22.80
N ASP A 178 0.12 6.42 -22.79
CA ASP A 178 0.34 5.45 -23.87
C ASP A 178 -0.87 5.31 -24.81
N LEU A 179 -1.79 6.28 -24.76
CA LEU A 179 -3.02 6.29 -25.56
C LEU A 179 -2.75 6.11 -27.07
N THR A 180 -1.67 6.70 -27.57
CA THR A 180 -1.32 6.65 -28.98
C THR A 180 -0.92 5.26 -29.47
N VAL A 181 -0.50 4.38 -28.55
CA VAL A 181 -0.06 3.01 -28.82
C VAL A 181 -1.23 2.03 -28.67
N HIS A 182 -2.16 2.29 -27.76
CA HIS A 182 -3.17 1.31 -27.36
C HIS A 182 -4.59 1.59 -27.84
N ALA A 183 -4.94 2.83 -28.24
CA ALA A 183 -6.29 3.18 -28.66
C ALA A 183 -6.34 3.84 -30.06
N PRO A 184 -7.37 3.54 -30.86
CA PRO A 184 -7.57 4.21 -32.14
C PRO A 184 -7.93 5.69 -31.93
N LYS A 185 -7.46 6.55 -32.85
CA LYS A 185 -7.61 8.03 -32.75
C LYS A 185 -9.04 8.51 -32.55
N GLN A 186 -10.02 7.76 -33.05
CA GLN A 186 -11.44 8.07 -32.95
C GLN A 186 -11.95 8.05 -31.49
N MET A 187 -11.31 7.26 -30.61
CA MET A 187 -11.70 7.15 -29.20
C MET A 187 -11.02 8.18 -28.30
N TRP A 188 -9.96 8.85 -28.79
CA TRP A 188 -9.18 9.78 -27.97
C TRP A 188 -10.00 10.94 -27.41
N PRO A 189 -10.90 11.60 -28.16
CA PRO A 189 -11.68 12.70 -27.62
C PRO A 189 -12.52 12.28 -26.41
N GLY A 190 -13.19 11.12 -26.49
CA GLY A 190 -14.02 10.61 -25.38
C GLY A 190 -13.20 10.28 -24.13
N ILE A 191 -12.05 9.62 -24.31
CA ILE A 191 -11.14 9.30 -23.19
C ILE A 191 -10.60 10.57 -22.53
N CYS A 192 -10.22 11.58 -23.32
CA CYS A 192 -9.75 12.85 -22.79
C CYS A 192 -10.85 13.64 -22.07
N GLU A 193 -12.08 13.66 -22.60
CA GLU A 193 -13.22 14.31 -21.96
C GLU A 193 -13.55 13.67 -20.61
N GLU A 194 -13.53 12.34 -20.53
CA GLU A 194 -13.74 11.60 -19.27
C GLU A 194 -12.63 11.89 -18.26
N ALA A 195 -11.36 11.88 -18.70
CA ALA A 195 -10.25 12.26 -17.83
C ALA A 195 -10.41 13.69 -17.28
N ILE A 196 -10.80 14.66 -18.12
CA ILE A 196 -11.05 16.05 -17.69
C ILE A 196 -12.20 16.11 -16.67
N HIS A 197 -13.26 15.33 -16.87
CA HIS A 197 -14.37 15.24 -15.93
C HIS A 197 -13.89 14.76 -14.54
N ILE A 198 -13.10 13.69 -14.51
CA ILE A 198 -12.54 13.12 -13.27
C ILE A 198 -11.64 14.14 -12.55
N VAL A 199 -10.77 14.83 -13.30
CA VAL A 199 -9.87 15.87 -12.76
C VAL A 199 -10.63 16.97 -12.05
N ASN A 200 -11.67 17.50 -12.69
CA ASN A 200 -12.48 18.59 -12.14
C ASN A 200 -13.21 18.19 -10.85
N ASN A 201 -13.39 16.90 -10.59
CA ASN A 201 -14.09 16.38 -9.42
C ASN A 201 -13.16 15.97 -8.26
N ILE A 202 -11.87 15.68 -8.51
CA ILE A 202 -11.01 14.96 -7.54
C ILE A 202 -9.70 15.71 -7.18
N ASN A 203 -9.33 16.75 -7.94
CA ASN A 203 -8.16 17.65 -7.82
C ASN A 203 -7.16 17.48 -6.64
N ASP A 204 -5.87 17.26 -6.98
CA ASP A 204 -4.67 17.96 -6.45
C ASP A 204 -3.34 17.32 -6.93
N ASP A 205 -3.32 16.04 -7.37
CA ASP A 205 -2.13 15.41 -8.01
C ASP A 205 -2.47 14.69 -9.32
N VAL A 206 -2.91 15.49 -10.30
CA VAL A 206 -3.31 15.01 -11.61
C VAL A 206 -2.09 14.88 -12.51
N LYS A 207 -1.63 13.65 -12.72
CA LYS A 207 -0.62 13.31 -13.72
C LYS A 207 -1.19 12.28 -14.68
N THR A 208 -0.84 12.36 -15.96
CA THR A 208 -1.34 11.41 -16.98
C THR A 208 -1.05 9.96 -16.59
N ARG A 209 0.10 9.68 -15.97
CA ARG A 209 0.43 8.34 -15.46
C ARG A 209 -0.52 7.79 -14.38
N ASN A 210 -1.31 8.63 -13.73
CA ASN A 210 -2.27 8.21 -12.70
C ASN A 210 -3.62 7.77 -13.29
N PHE A 211 -3.84 7.95 -14.60
CA PHE A 211 -5.04 7.50 -15.30
C PHE A 211 -4.80 6.16 -15.96
N ILE A 212 -5.71 5.22 -15.71
CA ILE A 212 -5.72 3.92 -16.37
C ILE A 212 -6.97 3.84 -17.23
N VAL A 213 -6.78 3.68 -18.53
CA VAL A 213 -7.88 3.43 -19.48
C VAL A 213 -8.17 1.94 -19.49
N HIS A 214 -9.40 1.57 -19.14
CA HIS A 214 -9.84 0.17 -19.19
C HIS A 214 -9.72 -0.39 -20.60
N LYS A 215 -9.22 -1.62 -20.73
CA LYS A 215 -9.43 -2.39 -21.95
C LYS A 215 -10.89 -2.84 -21.97
N GLU A 216 -11.67 -2.44 -22.98
CA GLU A 216 -13.01 -2.98 -23.15
C GLU A 216 -12.92 -4.52 -23.18
N ARG A 217 -13.60 -5.18 -22.23
CA ARG A 217 -13.87 -6.60 -22.36
C ARG A 217 -14.76 -6.74 -23.58
N SER A 218 -14.24 -7.35 -24.65
CA SER A 218 -15.06 -7.76 -25.78
C SER A 218 -16.27 -8.50 -25.22
N PRO A 219 -17.51 -8.16 -25.59
CA PRO A 219 -18.67 -8.90 -25.12
C PRO A 219 -18.46 -10.35 -25.56
N SER A 220 -18.41 -11.25 -24.57
CA SER A 220 -18.47 -12.68 -24.81
C SER A 220 -19.81 -12.98 -25.48
N PHE A 221 -19.75 -13.31 -26.78
CA PHE A 221 -20.88 -13.81 -27.55
C PHE A 221 -21.34 -15.17 -27.04
#